data_AF-A0A936CJL1-F1
#
_entry.id   AF-A0A936CJL1-F1
#
_cell.length_a   1.000
_cell.length_b   1.000
_cell.length_c   1.000
_cell.angle_alpha   90.00
_cell.angle_beta   90.00
_cell.angle_gamma   90.00
#
_symmetry.space_group_name_H-M   'P 1'
#
loop_
_entity.id
_entity.type
_entity.pdbx_description
1 polymer ?
#
loop_
_entity_poly.entity_id
_entity_poly.type
_entity_poly.pdbx_seq_one_letter_code
_entity_poly.pdbx_strand_id
1 'polypeptide(L)'
;MKAIYRMSLRKIGFTLLFGFAFLINFGFASDSLARRMNVLIVPSIFYTPDTRWGFGGAGALSYYWKKDRVRKYKSNFSFGVSYTQNKQVLSYIPYQFYFEQNKYWLLGELGYYRYVFNYYGIQSPPQNDYLEKYSANLIRIRINASKKIRDGLYLGFKYSADDFRFTKKIRAHFFLVNISLEIKMEIPLE
;
A
#
# COMPACT_ATOMS: atom_id res chain seq x y z
N MET A 1 26.18 -4.17 55.81
CA MET A 1 25.30 -5.35 55.76
C MET A 1 24.85 -5.51 54.31
N LYS A 2 25.30 -6.57 53.63
CA LYS A 2 25.04 -6.87 52.21
C LYS A 2 23.62 -7.41 52.04
N ALA A 3 22.84 -6.84 51.13
CA ALA A 3 21.71 -7.52 50.51
C ALA A 3 21.87 -7.40 48.99
N ILE A 4 22.26 -8.52 48.40
CA ILE A 4 22.60 -8.74 47.01
C ILE A 4 21.31 -8.72 46.19
N TYR A 5 21.13 -7.73 45.33
CA TYR A 5 20.04 -7.73 44.35
C TYR A 5 20.41 -8.66 43.20
N ARG A 6 19.99 -9.93 43.29
CA ARG A 6 20.21 -10.94 42.24
C ARG A 6 19.23 -10.69 41.10
N MET A 7 19.59 -9.77 40.20
CA MET A 7 18.83 -9.52 38.98
C MET A 7 18.94 -10.75 38.07
N SER A 8 17.89 -11.56 38.02
CA SER A 8 17.78 -12.71 37.12
C SER A 8 17.64 -12.23 35.68
N LEU A 9 18.78 -12.17 35.00
CA LEU A 9 19.03 -11.86 33.59
C LEU A 9 18.41 -12.87 32.61
N ARG A 10 17.16 -13.31 32.81
CA ARG A 10 16.55 -14.43 32.06
C ARG A 10 15.39 -14.08 31.13
N LYS A 11 15.09 -12.80 30.90
CA LYS A 11 14.08 -12.39 29.90
C LYS A 11 14.46 -11.16 29.07
N ILE A 12 15.77 -10.93 28.86
CA ILE A 12 16.32 -9.94 27.91
C ILE A 12 16.99 -10.68 26.73
N GLY A 13 16.62 -11.94 26.51
CA GLY A 13 17.05 -12.71 25.36
C GLY A 13 15.84 -13.02 24.47
N PHE A 14 15.90 -12.55 23.23
CA PHE A 14 15.30 -13.25 22.10
C PHE A 14 13.79 -13.07 21.85
N THR A 15 13.35 -11.83 21.59
CA THR A 15 12.26 -11.67 20.59
C THR A 15 12.94 -11.33 19.28
N LEU A 16 13.47 -12.38 18.64
CA LEU A 16 13.82 -12.36 17.22
C LEU A 16 12.65 -11.73 16.45
N LEU A 17 12.97 -10.67 15.73
CA LEU A 17 12.13 -10.06 14.71
C LEU A 17 12.00 -11.08 13.55
N PHE A 18 11.27 -12.18 13.77
CA PHE A 18 11.04 -13.20 12.76
C PHE A 18 9.88 -12.79 11.87
N GLY A 19 10.07 -11.70 11.13
CA GLY A 19 9.30 -11.43 9.92
C GLY A 19 9.85 -12.30 8.80
N PHE A 20 9.59 -13.61 8.85
CA PHE A 20 9.94 -14.49 7.73
C PHE A 20 8.91 -14.27 6.62
N ALA A 21 9.10 -13.22 5.82
CA ALA A 21 8.42 -13.09 4.55
C ALA A 21 9.05 -14.12 3.61
N PHE A 22 8.45 -15.31 3.51
CA PHE A 22 8.83 -16.31 2.53
C PHE A 22 8.42 -15.77 1.15
N LEU A 23 9.31 -15.02 0.49
CA LEU A 23 9.14 -14.62 -0.90
C LEU A 23 9.36 -15.85 -1.78
N ILE A 24 8.31 -16.63 -2.02
CA ILE A 24 8.34 -17.61 -3.10
C ILE A 24 8.37 -16.83 -4.41
N ASN A 25 9.55 -16.74 -5.03
CA ASN A 25 9.70 -16.25 -6.40
C ASN A 25 9.03 -17.27 -7.35
N PHE A 26 7.74 -17.11 -7.60
CA PHE A 26 7.09 -17.72 -8.76
C PHE A 26 7.51 -16.94 -10.00
N GLY A 27 8.66 -17.29 -10.56
CA GLY A 27 9.11 -16.79 -11.86
C GLY A 27 8.24 -17.38 -12.97
N PHE A 28 7.33 -16.58 -13.52
CA PHE A 28 6.64 -16.96 -14.76
C PHE A 28 7.57 -16.69 -15.95
N ALA A 29 8.02 -17.77 -16.57
CA ALA A 29 8.77 -17.75 -17.82
C ALA A 29 7.99 -16.96 -18.89
N SER A 30 8.70 -16.09 -19.61
CA SER A 30 8.07 -15.16 -20.56
C SER A 30 8.63 -15.42 -21.97
N ASP A 31 7.89 -16.25 -22.73
CA ASP A 31 8.14 -16.56 -24.14
C ASP A 31 7.91 -15.34 -25.05
N SER A 32 8.50 -15.28 -26.24
CA SER A 32 8.76 -14.12 -27.12
C SER A 32 7.68 -13.03 -27.31
N LEU A 33 6.39 -13.30 -27.08
CA LEU A 33 5.30 -12.29 -26.95
C LEU A 33 5.43 -11.41 -25.68
N ALA A 34 6.16 -11.91 -24.68
CA ALA A 34 6.44 -11.28 -23.41
C ALA A 34 7.34 -10.05 -23.47
N ARG A 35 8.01 -9.78 -24.60
CA ARG A 35 8.88 -8.59 -24.73
C ARG A 35 8.11 -7.26 -24.65
N ARG A 36 6.77 -7.30 -24.74
CA ARG A 36 5.89 -6.12 -24.63
C ARG A 36 5.10 -6.05 -23.33
N MET A 37 4.96 -7.15 -22.60
CA MET A 37 4.06 -7.26 -21.46
C MET A 37 4.67 -8.17 -20.40
N ASN A 38 4.92 -7.61 -19.22
CA ASN A 38 5.44 -8.35 -18.07
C ASN A 38 4.31 -8.50 -17.06
N VAL A 39 4.07 -9.73 -16.64
CA VAL A 39 3.10 -10.07 -15.60
C VAL A 39 3.86 -10.70 -14.45
N LEU A 40 3.59 -10.26 -13.24
CA LEU A 40 4.08 -10.83 -12.00
C LEU A 40 2.89 -11.08 -11.09
N ILE A 41 2.80 -12.27 -10.50
CA ILE A 41 1.81 -12.59 -9.47
C ILE A 41 2.56 -13.27 -8.34
N VAL A 42 2.41 -12.74 -7.14
CA VAL A 42 3.12 -13.18 -5.94
C VAL A 42 2.10 -13.47 -4.85
N PRO A 43 1.86 -14.75 -4.49
CA PRO A 43 1.10 -15.06 -3.29
C PRO A 43 1.88 -14.62 -2.05
N SER A 44 1.18 -14.29 -0.98
CA SER A 44 1.78 -13.84 0.28
C SER A 44 1.12 -14.53 1.46
N ILE A 45 1.95 -15.05 2.36
CA ILE A 45 1.55 -15.52 3.68
C ILE A 45 2.54 -14.91 4.69
N PHE A 46 2.02 -14.36 5.77
CA PHE A 46 2.83 -13.66 6.75
C PHE A 46 2.24 -13.78 8.15
N TYR A 47 3.04 -13.45 9.16
CA TYR A 47 2.60 -13.38 10.55
C TYR A 47 3.06 -12.06 11.15
N THR A 48 2.16 -11.38 11.86
CA THR A 48 2.51 -10.18 12.65
C THR A 48 2.01 -10.32 14.08
N PRO A 49 2.74 -9.81 15.08
CA PRO A 49 2.25 -9.80 16.47
C PRO A 49 0.88 -9.12 16.61
N ASP A 50 0.64 -8.08 15.80
CA ASP A 50 -0.57 -7.26 15.88
C ASP A 50 -1.80 -7.95 15.29
N THR A 51 -1.64 -8.73 14.22
CA THR A 51 -2.77 -9.25 13.43
C THR A 51 -2.80 -10.77 13.26
N ARG A 52 -1.77 -11.43 13.79
CA ARG A 52 -1.46 -12.86 13.64
C ARG A 52 -1.23 -13.24 12.19
N TRP A 53 -1.69 -14.42 11.78
CA TRP A 53 -1.53 -14.89 10.41
C TRP A 53 -2.32 -14.01 9.43
N GLY A 54 -1.64 -13.67 8.34
CA GLY A 54 -2.18 -12.95 7.20
C GLY A 54 -1.94 -13.73 5.92
N PHE A 55 -2.91 -13.65 5.03
CA PHE A 55 -2.91 -14.29 3.72
C PHE A 55 -3.23 -13.24 2.68
N GLY A 56 -2.61 -13.33 1.51
CA GLY A 56 -2.82 -12.36 0.47
C GLY A 56 -2.07 -12.68 -0.80
N GLY A 57 -1.96 -11.68 -1.63
CA GLY A 57 -1.17 -11.73 -2.84
C GLY A 57 -1.10 -10.36 -3.48
N ALA A 58 -0.09 -10.18 -4.31
CA ALA A 58 0.05 -9.00 -5.14
C ALA A 58 0.27 -9.43 -6.58
N GLY A 59 -0.08 -8.55 -7.50
CA GLY A 59 0.23 -8.72 -8.90
C GLY A 59 0.62 -7.40 -9.54
N ALA A 60 1.43 -7.47 -10.59
CA ALA A 60 1.81 -6.33 -11.38
C ALA A 60 1.80 -6.71 -12.86
N LEU A 61 1.25 -5.81 -13.67
CA LEU A 61 1.24 -5.85 -15.11
C LEU A 61 1.97 -4.60 -15.60
N SER A 62 2.93 -4.77 -16.49
CA SER A 62 3.61 -3.64 -17.11
C SER A 62 3.71 -3.84 -18.61
N TYR A 63 3.35 -2.83 -19.39
CA TYR A 63 3.32 -2.91 -20.84
C TYR A 63 3.61 -1.57 -21.53
N TYR A 64 4.00 -1.62 -22.80
CA TYR A 64 4.12 -0.42 -23.64
C TYR A 64 2.82 -0.20 -24.42
N TRP A 65 2.36 1.05 -24.51
CA TRP A 65 1.14 1.38 -25.25
C TRP A 65 1.34 1.13 -26.75
N LYS A 66 0.34 0.53 -27.43
CA LYS A 66 0.47 0.06 -28.83
C LYS A 66 0.90 1.15 -29.82
N LYS A 67 0.54 2.41 -29.54
CA LYS A 67 0.82 3.57 -30.41
C LYS A 67 2.19 4.23 -30.14
N ASP A 68 2.95 3.76 -29.16
CA ASP A 68 4.25 4.34 -28.81
C ASP A 68 5.36 3.74 -29.68
N ARG A 69 5.77 4.51 -30.69
CA ARG A 69 6.90 4.15 -31.57
C ARG A 69 8.22 4.16 -30.82
N VAL A 70 8.40 5.13 -29.92
CA VAL A 70 9.53 5.26 -29.02
C VAL A 70 9.09 4.69 -27.67
N ARG A 71 9.54 3.49 -27.32
CA ARG A 71 9.18 2.76 -26.07
C ARG A 71 9.81 3.39 -24.82
N LYS A 72 9.61 4.71 -24.64
CA LYS A 72 10.31 5.52 -23.63
C LYS A 72 9.78 5.27 -22.22
N TYR A 73 8.45 5.26 -22.03
CA TYR A 73 7.85 5.00 -20.72
C TYR A 73 6.90 3.80 -20.78
N LYS A 74 6.87 3.04 -19.69
CA LYS A 74 6.09 1.81 -19.56
C LYS A 74 4.87 2.09 -18.70
N SER A 75 3.69 1.73 -19.20
CA SER A 75 2.47 1.73 -18.39
C SER A 75 2.54 0.57 -17.41
N ASN A 76 2.15 0.81 -16.16
CA ASN A 76 2.07 -0.19 -15.12
C ASN A 76 0.70 -0.16 -14.42
N PHE A 77 0.31 -1.32 -13.96
CA PHE A 77 -0.89 -1.55 -13.16
C PHE A 77 -0.50 -2.61 -12.13
N SER A 78 -0.82 -2.39 -10.88
CA SER A 78 -0.58 -3.39 -9.85
C SER A 78 -1.77 -3.51 -8.93
N PHE A 79 -1.82 -4.59 -8.17
CA PHE A 79 -2.79 -4.77 -7.11
C PHE A 79 -2.12 -5.51 -5.95
N GLY A 80 -2.59 -5.24 -4.75
CA GLY A 80 -2.25 -5.98 -3.56
C GLY A 80 -3.51 -6.22 -2.74
N VAL A 81 -3.68 -7.45 -2.27
CA VAL A 81 -4.77 -7.81 -1.37
C VAL A 81 -4.21 -8.65 -0.22
N SER A 82 -4.64 -8.37 1.01
CA SER A 82 -4.37 -9.23 2.15
C SER A 82 -5.51 -9.19 3.18
N TYR A 83 -5.63 -10.29 3.89
CA TYR A 83 -6.59 -10.53 4.94
C TYR A 83 -5.91 -11.21 6.13
N THR A 84 -6.18 -10.74 7.33
CA THR A 84 -5.57 -11.27 8.56
C THR A 84 -6.61 -11.94 9.46
N GLN A 85 -6.15 -12.84 10.34
CA GLN A 85 -6.99 -13.49 11.34
C GLN A 85 -7.73 -12.49 12.24
N ASN A 86 -7.12 -11.32 12.48
CA ASN A 86 -7.74 -10.22 13.21
C ASN A 86 -8.68 -9.35 12.35
N LYS A 87 -9.15 -9.86 11.22
CA LYS A 87 -10.15 -9.23 10.32
C LYS A 87 -9.69 -7.89 9.74
N GLN A 88 -8.39 -7.68 9.63
CA GLN A 88 -7.88 -6.54 8.87
C GLN A 88 -7.88 -6.88 7.38
N VAL A 89 -8.26 -5.90 6.56
CA VAL A 89 -8.28 -6.00 5.10
C VAL A 89 -7.40 -4.90 4.55
N LEU A 90 -6.52 -5.25 3.62
CA LEU A 90 -5.73 -4.30 2.87
C LEU A 90 -5.90 -4.66 1.40
N SER A 91 -6.55 -3.81 0.62
CA SER A 91 -6.74 -3.99 -0.82
C SER A 91 -6.40 -2.68 -1.52
N TYR A 92 -5.48 -2.69 -2.46
CA TYR A 92 -5.08 -1.48 -3.17
C TYR A 92 -4.68 -1.78 -4.61
N ILE A 93 -4.93 -0.83 -5.49
CA ILE A 93 -4.71 -0.92 -6.93
C ILE A 93 -4.04 0.39 -7.38
N PRO A 94 -2.70 0.46 -7.32
CA PRO A 94 -1.97 1.56 -7.92
C PRO A 94 -1.88 1.35 -9.42
N TYR A 95 -2.01 2.45 -10.16
CA TYR A 95 -1.92 2.43 -11.61
C TYR A 95 -1.15 3.63 -12.13
N GLN A 96 -0.50 3.44 -13.27
CA GLN A 96 0.24 4.46 -13.99
C GLN A 96 0.20 4.16 -15.49
N PHE A 97 -0.56 4.95 -16.22
CA PHE A 97 -0.77 4.79 -17.64
C PHE A 97 -0.20 5.97 -18.41
N TYR A 98 0.49 5.64 -19.50
CA TYR A 98 1.01 6.58 -20.47
C TYR A 98 0.30 6.38 -21.80
N PHE A 99 -0.18 7.47 -22.40
CA PHE A 99 -0.90 7.44 -23.66
C PHE A 99 -0.31 8.42 -24.68
N GLU A 100 -0.61 8.13 -25.95
CA GLU A 100 -0.26 8.97 -27.11
C GLU A 100 1.19 9.46 -27.12
N GLN A 101 2.17 8.55 -27.16
CA GLN A 101 3.59 8.89 -27.15
C GLN A 101 3.99 9.72 -25.92
N ASN A 102 3.37 9.41 -24.78
CA ASN A 102 3.60 10.04 -23.48
C ASN A 102 3.14 11.49 -23.40
N LYS A 103 2.20 11.90 -24.27
CA LYS A 103 1.52 13.19 -24.15
C LYS A 103 0.58 13.24 -22.96
N TYR A 104 0.00 12.10 -22.59
CA TYR A 104 -0.90 12.00 -21.44
C TYR A 104 -0.34 11.01 -20.43
N TRP A 105 -0.45 11.39 -19.18
CA TRP A 105 -0.03 10.60 -18.04
C TRP A 105 -1.15 10.55 -17.02
N LEU A 106 -1.61 9.35 -16.69
CA LEU A 106 -2.63 9.10 -15.70
C LEU A 106 -2.04 8.20 -14.63
N LEU A 107 -1.99 8.67 -13.39
CA LEU A 107 -1.49 7.90 -12.25
C LEU A 107 -2.48 8.00 -11.09
N GLY A 108 -2.48 7.00 -10.22
CA GLY A 108 -3.42 7.00 -9.11
C GLY A 108 -3.42 5.73 -8.31
N GLU A 109 -4.36 5.66 -7.39
CA GLU A 109 -4.54 4.55 -6.47
C GLU A 109 -6.01 4.45 -6.09
N LEU A 110 -6.55 3.23 -6.18
CA LEU A 110 -7.82 2.87 -5.55
C LEU A 110 -7.51 1.95 -4.37
N GLY A 111 -8.03 2.27 -3.19
CA GLY A 111 -7.72 1.54 -1.97
C GLY A 111 -8.95 1.30 -1.10
N TYR A 112 -9.02 0.11 -0.53
CA TYR A 112 -9.92 -0.25 0.55
C TYR A 112 -9.12 -0.84 1.70
N TYR A 113 -9.21 -0.21 2.86
CA TYR A 113 -8.49 -0.61 4.05
C TYR A 113 -9.50 -0.79 5.19
N ARG A 114 -9.40 -1.90 5.91
CA ARG A 114 -10.09 -2.11 7.18
C ARG A 114 -9.03 -2.34 8.24
N TYR A 115 -8.86 -1.35 9.11
CA TYR A 115 -7.98 -1.45 10.26
C TYR A 115 -8.77 -1.87 11.49
N VAL A 116 -8.14 -2.71 12.31
CA VAL A 116 -8.65 -3.11 13.61
C VAL A 116 -7.59 -2.78 14.64
N PHE A 117 -7.92 -1.89 15.56
CA PHE A 117 -7.05 -1.43 16.64
C PHE A 117 -7.51 -2.02 17.97
N ASN A 118 -6.55 -2.43 18.80
CA ASN A 118 -6.81 -2.79 20.19
C ASN A 118 -6.53 -1.57 21.06
N TYR A 119 -7.51 -1.15 21.84
CA TYR A 119 -7.38 -0.08 22.83
C TYR A 119 -7.33 -0.69 24.23
N TYR A 120 -6.34 -0.28 25.02
CA TYR A 120 -6.03 -0.86 26.34
C TYR A 120 -6.42 0.06 27.51
N GLY A 121 -7.18 1.14 27.25
CA GLY A 121 -7.53 2.14 28.28
C GLY A 121 -6.42 3.17 28.55
N ILE A 122 -6.73 4.15 29.40
CA ILE A 122 -5.82 5.25 29.80
C ILE A 122 -5.14 4.95 31.16
N GLN A 123 -5.65 3.97 31.91
CA GLN A 123 -5.17 3.66 33.26
C GLN A 123 -3.94 2.75 33.23
N SER A 124 -2.98 3.01 34.13
CA SER A 124 -1.77 2.21 34.30
C SER A 124 -1.75 1.58 35.70
N PRO A 125 -1.54 0.26 35.84
CA PRO A 125 -1.36 -0.70 34.75
C PRO A 125 -2.70 -0.96 34.02
N PRO A 126 -2.68 -1.20 32.70
CA PRO A 126 -3.89 -1.57 31.98
C PRO A 126 -4.41 -2.87 32.57
N GLN A 127 -5.61 -2.83 33.15
CA GLN A 127 -6.28 -4.04 33.60
C GLN A 127 -6.61 -4.85 32.33
N ASN A 128 -6.01 -6.04 32.20
CA ASN A 128 -6.05 -6.88 30.98
C ASN A 128 -7.49 -7.17 30.46
N ASP A 129 -8.51 -6.92 31.27
CA ASP A 129 -9.91 -7.16 30.96
C ASP A 129 -10.57 -6.07 30.08
N TYR A 130 -9.92 -4.91 29.88
CA TYR A 130 -10.45 -3.81 29.06
C TYR A 130 -9.80 -3.75 27.66
N LEU A 131 -9.82 -4.86 26.92
CA LEU A 131 -9.43 -4.85 25.50
C LEU A 131 -10.63 -4.46 24.64
N GLU A 132 -10.72 -3.18 24.29
CA GLU A 132 -11.72 -2.69 23.34
C GLU A 132 -11.18 -2.72 21.91
N LYS A 133 -11.84 -3.47 21.01
CA LYS A 133 -11.50 -3.50 19.59
C LYS A 133 -12.24 -2.41 18.82
N TYR A 134 -11.49 -1.51 18.19
CA TYR A 134 -12.00 -0.48 17.29
C TYR A 134 -11.73 -0.86 15.84
N SER A 135 -12.69 -0.60 14.95
CA SER A 135 -12.53 -0.82 13.51
C SER A 135 -12.79 0.44 12.71
N ALA A 136 -11.87 0.75 11.79
CA ALA A 136 -11.98 1.85 10.84
C ALA A 136 -11.94 1.30 9.42
N ASN A 137 -12.92 1.69 8.60
CA ASN A 137 -12.89 1.45 7.16
C ASN A 137 -12.44 2.72 6.46
N LEU A 138 -11.50 2.58 5.54
CA LEU A 138 -10.98 3.66 4.68
C LEU A 138 -11.19 3.27 3.22
N ILE A 139 -11.95 4.06 2.49
CA ILE A 139 -11.98 4.04 1.03
C ILE A 139 -11.11 5.19 0.54
N ARG A 140 -10.14 4.88 -0.32
CA ARG A 140 -9.20 5.84 -0.90
C ARG A 140 -9.33 5.85 -2.40
N ILE A 141 -9.47 7.04 -2.97
CA ILE A 141 -9.43 7.29 -4.40
C ILE A 141 -8.44 8.41 -4.66
N ARG A 142 -7.41 8.13 -5.46
CA ARG A 142 -6.42 9.11 -5.90
C ARG A 142 -6.32 9.06 -7.41
N ILE A 143 -6.47 10.20 -8.05
CA ILE A 143 -6.40 10.35 -9.49
C ILE A 143 -5.51 11.56 -9.77
N ASN A 144 -4.52 11.37 -10.61
CA ASN A 144 -3.72 12.44 -11.15
C ASN A 144 -3.62 12.26 -12.67
N ALA A 145 -4.18 13.23 -13.38
CA ALA A 145 -4.19 13.28 -14.83
C ALA A 145 -3.39 14.49 -15.29
N SER A 146 -2.35 14.24 -16.09
CA SER A 146 -1.42 15.25 -16.59
C SER A 146 -1.28 15.15 -18.10
N LYS A 147 -1.12 16.30 -18.75
CA LYS A 147 -0.89 16.44 -20.19
C LYS A 147 0.40 17.22 -20.43
N LYS A 148 1.19 16.74 -21.38
CA LYS A 148 2.38 17.43 -21.89
C LYS A 148 1.96 18.63 -22.72
N ILE A 149 2.41 19.81 -22.32
CA ILE A 149 2.11 21.08 -23.01
C ILE A 149 3.30 21.49 -23.88
N ARG A 150 4.52 21.29 -23.40
CA ARG A 150 5.78 21.49 -24.14
C ARG A 150 6.77 20.40 -23.78
N ASP A 151 7.86 20.28 -24.54
CA ASP A 151 8.96 19.40 -24.15
C ASP A 151 9.49 19.81 -22.78
N GLY A 152 9.54 18.84 -21.86
CA GLY A 152 9.88 19.08 -20.47
C GLY A 152 8.79 19.72 -19.60
N LEU A 153 7.61 20.09 -20.12
CA LEU A 153 6.55 20.75 -19.33
C LEU A 153 5.21 20.01 -19.40
N TYR A 154 4.68 19.67 -18.23
CA TYR A 154 3.39 19.01 -18.07
C TYR A 154 2.48 19.83 -17.15
N LEU A 155 1.21 19.89 -17.51
CA LEU A 155 0.14 20.49 -16.73
C LEU A 155 -0.90 19.42 -16.43
N GLY A 156 -1.35 19.36 -15.18
CA GLY A 156 -2.27 18.33 -14.74
C GLY A 156 -3.14 18.74 -13.57
N PHE A 157 -3.95 17.77 -13.16
CA PHE A 157 -4.92 17.89 -12.10
C PHE A 157 -4.80 16.68 -11.18
N LYS A 158 -4.79 16.93 -9.88
CA LYS A 158 -4.82 15.92 -8.83
C LYS A 158 -6.13 16.01 -8.09
N TYR A 159 -6.74 14.84 -7.89
CA TYR A 159 -7.87 14.61 -7.03
C TYR A 159 -7.53 13.51 -6.05
N SER A 160 -7.82 13.73 -4.78
CA SER A 160 -7.77 12.67 -3.78
C SER A 160 -8.97 12.77 -2.86
N ALA A 161 -9.54 11.61 -2.55
CA ALA A 161 -10.66 11.45 -1.64
C ALA A 161 -10.39 10.26 -0.72
N ASP A 162 -10.41 10.52 0.59
CA ASP A 162 -10.26 9.51 1.63
C ASP A 162 -11.53 9.55 2.53
N ASP A 163 -12.34 8.49 2.51
CA ASP A 163 -13.53 8.32 3.35
C ASP A 163 -13.23 7.36 4.50
N PHE A 164 -13.21 7.90 5.72
CA PHE A 164 -13.01 7.16 6.97
C PHE A 164 -14.33 6.95 7.70
N ARG A 165 -14.68 5.69 7.96
CA ARG A 165 -15.88 5.29 8.71
C ARG A 165 -15.54 4.42 9.91
N PHE A 166 -15.88 4.90 11.10
CA PHE A 166 -15.72 4.18 12.37
C PHE A 166 -17.01 3.44 12.72
N THR A 167 -16.93 2.14 13.05
CA THR A 167 -18.12 1.27 13.06
C THR A 167 -18.68 0.98 14.46
N LYS A 168 -17.93 1.14 15.55
CA LYS A 168 -18.27 0.42 16.80
C LYS A 168 -18.79 1.23 17.99
N LYS A 169 -18.58 2.55 18.09
CA LYS A 169 -19.09 3.32 19.25
C LYS A 169 -19.27 4.82 18.99
N ILE A 170 -18.35 5.42 18.24
CA ILE A 170 -18.52 6.77 17.69
C ILE A 170 -18.82 6.57 16.21
N ARG A 171 -20.05 6.90 15.80
CA ARG A 171 -20.38 7.03 14.36
C ARG A 171 -19.74 8.33 13.87
N ALA A 172 -18.43 8.30 13.73
CA ALA A 172 -17.66 9.33 13.07
C ALA A 172 -17.49 8.93 11.60
N HIS A 173 -17.85 9.86 10.74
CA HIS A 173 -17.60 9.80 9.31
C HIS A 173 -16.73 11.01 9.00
N PHE A 174 -15.55 10.76 8.46
CA PHE A 174 -14.61 11.80 8.11
C PHE A 174 -14.23 11.65 6.65
N PHE A 175 -14.52 12.68 5.86
CA PHE A 175 -14.28 12.69 4.43
C PHE A 175 -13.28 13.79 4.10
N LEU A 176 -12.11 13.39 3.63
CA LEU A 176 -11.08 14.29 3.16
C LEU A 176 -11.11 14.34 1.64
N VAL A 177 -11.20 15.55 1.08
CA VAL A 177 -11.03 15.78 -0.35
C VAL A 177 -9.94 16.82 -0.55
N ASN A 178 -9.01 16.52 -1.44
CA ASN A 178 -8.04 17.48 -1.92
C ASN A 178 -8.08 17.53 -3.45
N ILE A 179 -8.09 18.77 -3.95
CA ILE A 179 -8.09 19.10 -5.37
C ILE A 179 -6.94 20.08 -5.59
N SER A 180 -6.06 19.77 -6.53
CA SER A 180 -4.93 20.65 -6.85
C SER A 180 -4.56 20.60 -8.33
N LEU A 181 -4.03 21.71 -8.84
CA LEU A 181 -3.36 21.77 -10.13
C LEU A 181 -1.90 21.35 -9.95
N GLU A 182 -1.37 20.62 -10.93
CA GLU A 182 0.02 20.20 -10.97
C GLU A 182 0.73 20.78 -12.18
N ILE A 183 1.90 21.37 -11.95
CA ILE A 183 2.85 21.71 -13.00
C ILE A 183 4.11 20.89 -12.73
N LYS A 184 4.54 20.11 -13.72
CA LYS A 184 5.77 19.31 -13.64
C LYS A 184 6.73 19.73 -14.74
N MET A 185 7.96 20.03 -14.33
CA MET A 185 9.08 20.27 -15.23
C MET A 185 10.04 19.09 -15.19
N GLU A 186 10.39 18.56 -16.36
CA GLU A 186 11.35 17.48 -16.53
C GLU A 186 12.63 18.10 -17.12
N ILE A 187 13.68 18.17 -16.30
CA ILE A 187 14.98 18.68 -16.74
C ILE A 187 15.64 17.57 -17.57
N PRO A 188 16.04 17.82 -18.83
CA PRO A 188 16.77 16.84 -19.60
C PRO A 188 18.10 16.52 -18.89
N LEU A 189 18.40 15.25 -18.71
CA LEU A 189 19.73 14.80 -18.32
C LEU A 189 20.64 14.98 -19.55
N GLU A 190 21.62 15.87 -19.44
CA GLU A 190 22.72 16.03 -20.41
C GLU A 190 23.63 14.80 -20.45
#